data_AF-T1AZ92-F1
#
_entry.id   AF-T1AZ92-F1
#
_cell.length_a   1.000
_cell.length_b   1.000
_cell.length_c   1.000
_cell.angle_alpha   90.00
_cell.angle_beta   90.00
_cell.angle_gamma   90.00
#
_symmetry.space_group_name_H-M   'P 1'
#
loop_
_entity.id
_entity.type
_entity.pdbx_description
1 polymer ?
#
loop_
_entity_poly.entity_id
_entity_poly.type
_entity_poly.pdbx_seq_one_letter_code
_entity_poly.pdbx_strand_id
1 'polypeptide(L)'
;MAGLGAGIGAIFKAPFGAALLSSEILYLSDFEPEVIMPSIIASVISYSIFGSVDGFGPEFVIPTGIGWTPAQLPVYALLGLVAGLFGILYVVSFYRTRAFFRS
;
A
#
# COMPACT_ATOMS: atom_id res chain seq x y z
N MET A 1 -11.02 7.67 6.00
CA MET A 1 -10.41 6.37 5.64
C MET A 1 -11.13 5.69 4.48
N ALA A 2 -12.44 5.44 4.58
CA ALA A 2 -13.21 4.75 3.54
C ALA A 2 -12.96 5.19 2.08
N GLY A 3 -12.88 6.49 1.80
CA GLY A 3 -12.59 7.00 0.45
C GLY A 3 -11.17 6.71 -0.05
N LEU A 4 -10.16 6.76 0.83
CA LEU A 4 -8.76 6.46 0.49
C LEU A 4 -8.57 4.95 0.29
N GLY A 5 -9.17 4.13 1.16
CA GLY A 5 -9.27 2.67 0.96
C GLY A 5 -9.97 2.30 -0.35
N ALA A 6 -11.11 2.93 -0.66
CA ALA A 6 -11.82 2.74 -1.92
C ALA A 6 -10.96 3.06 -3.15
N GLY A 7 -10.34 4.24 -3.18
CA GLY A 7 -9.50 4.67 -4.31
C GLY A 7 -8.29 3.76 -4.55
N ILE A 8 -7.55 3.44 -3.48
CA ILE A 8 -6.39 2.54 -3.58
C ILE A 8 -6.82 1.12 -3.92
N GLY A 9 -7.92 0.63 -3.32
CA GLY A 9 -8.45 -0.71 -3.53
C GLY A 9 -8.92 -0.96 -4.95
N ALA A 10 -9.49 0.05 -5.62
CA ALA A 10 -9.82 -0.01 -7.04
C ALA A 10 -8.56 -0.09 -7.91
N ILE A 11 -7.60 0.81 -7.72
CA ILE A 11 -6.40 0.92 -8.59
C ILE A 11 -5.55 -0.35 -8.52
N PHE A 12 -5.31 -0.88 -7.31
CA PHE A 12 -4.39 -2.01 -7.14
C PHE A 12 -5.09 -3.37 -7.13
N LYS A 13 -6.42 -3.40 -7.28
CA LYS A 13 -7.23 -4.63 -7.18
C LYS A 13 -6.92 -5.44 -5.90
N ALA A 14 -6.57 -4.74 -4.82
CA ALA A 14 -6.06 -5.29 -3.56
C ALA A 14 -6.81 -4.67 -2.35
N PRO A 15 -8.10 -5.01 -2.15
CA PRO A 15 -8.98 -4.28 -1.24
C PRO A 15 -8.53 -4.32 0.24
N PHE A 16 -7.96 -5.43 0.71
CA PHE A 16 -7.50 -5.53 2.10
C PHE A 16 -6.24 -4.72 2.37
N GLY A 17 -5.25 -4.76 1.46
CA GLY A 17 -4.03 -3.96 1.58
C GLY A 17 -4.33 -2.46 1.54
N ALA A 18 -5.25 -2.05 0.65
CA ALA A 18 -5.71 -0.67 0.57
C ALA A 18 -6.42 -0.19 1.84
N ALA A 19 -7.27 -1.02 2.45
CA ALA A 19 -7.98 -0.69 3.67
C ALA A 19 -7.04 -0.52 4.87
N LEU A 20 -6.05 -1.42 5.02
CA LEU A 20 -5.02 -1.36 6.06
C LEU A 20 -4.13 -0.12 5.89
N LEU A 21 -3.63 0.10 4.67
CA LEU A 21 -2.85 1.30 4.37
C LEU A 21 -3.62 2.59 4.68
N SER A 22 -4.93 2.59 4.40
CA SER A 22 -5.77 3.72 4.74
C SER A 22 -5.94 3.95 6.24
N SER A 23 -5.87 2.91 7.06
CA SER A 23 -5.88 3.05 8.52
C SER A 23 -4.53 3.55 9.06
N GLU A 24 -3.42 3.16 8.43
CA GLU A 24 -2.07 3.55 8.87
C GLU A 24 -1.71 4.99 8.48
N ILE A 25 -1.99 5.42 7.24
CA ILE A 25 -1.56 6.75 6.75
C ILE A 25 -2.35 7.89 7.40
N LEU A 26 -3.65 7.70 7.64
CA LEU A 26 -4.55 8.80 7.99
C LEU A 26 -4.61 9.08 9.50
N TYR A 27 -3.99 8.26 10.34
CA TYR A 27 -4.07 8.38 11.79
C TYR A 27 -2.72 8.15 12.47
N LEU A 28 -2.01 9.26 12.71
CA LEU A 28 -0.75 9.28 13.45
C LEU A 28 -0.94 9.32 14.99
N SER A 29 -2.18 9.42 15.50
CA SER A 29 -2.42 9.77 16.91
C SER A 29 -3.40 8.89 17.69
N ASP A 30 -4.39 8.22 17.07
CA ASP A 30 -5.30 7.29 17.78
C ASP A 30 -5.79 6.19 16.83
N PHE A 31 -5.16 5.03 16.85
CA PHE A 31 -5.63 3.90 16.05
C PHE A 31 -7.04 3.49 16.53
N GLU A 32 -8.07 3.83 15.77
CA GLU A 32 -9.46 3.41 16.00
C GLU A 32 -9.75 2.16 15.15
N PRO A 33 -9.70 0.95 15.74
CA PRO A 33 -9.93 -0.30 15.00
C PRO A 33 -11.33 -0.34 14.36
N GLU A 34 -12.26 0.42 14.93
CA GLU A 34 -13.65 0.54 14.49
C GLU A 34 -13.79 1.11 13.08
N VAL A 35 -12.80 1.88 12.59
CA VAL A 35 -12.83 2.50 11.26
C VAL A 35 -12.25 1.58 10.17
N ILE A 36 -11.58 0.49 10.55
CA ILE A 36 -11.03 -0.49 9.60
C ILE A 36 -12.16 -1.22 8.89
N MET A 37 -13.20 -1.63 9.62
CA MET A 37 -14.33 -2.36 9.04
C MET A 37 -15.04 -1.57 7.93
N PRO A 38 -15.44 -0.30 8.12
CA PRO A 38 -16.01 0.49 7.03
C PRO A 38 -14.99 0.77 5.90
N SER A 39 -13.69 0.86 6.18
CA SER A 39 -12.64 1.02 5.16
C SER A 39 -12.51 -0.23 4.27
N ILE A 40 -12.58 -1.42 4.85
CA ILE A 40 -12.59 -2.69 4.12
C ILE A 40 -13.82 -2.78 3.23
N ILE A 41 -15.02 -2.51 3.78
CA ILE A 41 -16.27 -2.56 3.01
C ILE A 41 -16.21 -1.61 1.82
N ALA A 42 -15.77 -0.37 2.03
CA ALA A 42 -15.63 0.60 0.95
C ALA A 42 -14.61 0.15 -0.12
N SER A 43 -13.47 -0.42 0.30
CA SER A 43 -12.44 -0.95 -0.61
C SER A 43 -12.95 -2.12 -1.45
N VAL A 44 -13.72 -3.03 -0.86
CA VAL A 44 -14.32 -4.18 -1.56
C VAL A 44 -15.41 -3.73 -2.55
N ILE A 45 -16.26 -2.79 -2.16
CA ILE A 45 -17.29 -2.23 -3.06
C ILE A 45 -16.60 -1.55 -4.25
N SER A 46 -15.57 -0.74 -3.99
CA SER A 46 -14.82 -0.06 -5.04
C SER A 46 -14.12 -1.03 -5.99
N TYR A 47 -13.50 -2.10 -5.46
CA TYR A 47 -12.93 -3.17 -6.28
C TYR A 47 -14.01 -3.87 -7.11
N SER A 48 -15.20 -4.10 -6.56
CA SER A 48 -16.30 -4.77 -7.25
C SER A 48 -16.81 -3.95 -8.43
N ILE A 49 -16.97 -2.64 -8.23
CA ILE A 49 -17.37 -1.71 -9.29
C ILE A 49 -16.27 -1.63 -10.35
N PHE A 50 -15.01 -1.44 -9.95
CA PHE A 50 -13.90 -1.34 -10.90
C PHE A 50 -13.72 -2.63 -11.70
N GLY A 51 -13.70 -3.79 -11.02
CA GLY A 51 -13.59 -5.10 -11.65
C GLY A 51 -14.78 -5.45 -12.54
N SER A 52 -15.96 -4.86 -12.34
CA SER A 52 -17.09 -5.03 -13.26
C SER A 52 -16.86 -4.39 -14.63
N VAL A 53 -15.97 -3.39 -14.72
CA VAL A 53 -15.62 -2.68 -15.95
C VAL A 53 -14.30 -3.17 -16.53
N ASP A 54 -13.28 -3.33 -15.68
CA ASP A 54 -11.89 -3.63 -16.06
C ASP A 54 -11.55 -5.13 -15.99
N GLY A 55 -12.40 -5.93 -15.35
CA GLY A 55 -12.19 -7.35 -15.11
C GLY A 55 -11.64 -7.66 -13.71
N PHE A 56 -11.99 -8.84 -13.22
CA PHE A 56 -11.56 -9.34 -11.91
C PHE A 56 -10.24 -10.12 -12.06
N GLY A 57 -9.30 -9.87 -11.16
CA GLY A 57 -8.02 -10.58 -11.12
C GLY A 57 -6.93 -9.76 -10.43
N PRO A 58 -5.80 -10.38 -10.08
CA PRO A 58 -4.63 -9.65 -9.60
C PRO A 58 -3.97 -8.91 -10.76
N GLU A 59 -3.59 -7.66 -10.52
CA GLU A 59 -2.79 -6.90 -11.50
C GLU A 59 -1.35 -7.45 -11.58
N PHE A 60 -0.86 -8.03 -10.48
CA PHE A 60 0.46 -8.63 -10.38
C PHE A 60 0.35 -10.14 -10.12
N VAL A 61 0.79 -10.95 -11.09
CA VAL A 61 0.85 -12.40 -10.94
C VAL A 61 2.25 -12.81 -10.52
N ILE A 62 2.37 -13.47 -9.37
CA ILE A 62 3.64 -14.04 -8.92
C ILE A 62 3.81 -15.43 -9.54
N PRO A 63 4.96 -15.75 -10.15
CA PRO A 63 5.23 -17.08 -10.68
C PRO A 63 5.12 -18.16 -9.59
N THR A 64 4.51 -19.30 -9.93
CA THR A 64 4.46 -20.46 -9.04
C THR A 64 5.83 -21.15 -8.98
N GLY A 65 6.19 -21.70 -7.82
CA GLY A 65 7.45 -22.44 -7.65
C GLY A 65 8.59 -21.68 -6.94
N ILE A 66 8.34 -20.45 -6.46
CA ILE A 66 9.29 -19.74 -5.60
C ILE A 66 9.21 -20.34 -4.19
N GLY A 67 10.20 -21.16 -3.83
CA GLY A 67 10.36 -21.69 -2.48
C GLY A 67 11.07 -20.69 -1.56
N TRP A 68 10.70 -20.71 -0.27
CA TRP A 68 11.40 -19.94 0.76
C TRP A 68 12.20 -20.89 1.66
N THR A 69 13.36 -20.45 2.14
CA THR A 69 14.14 -21.17 3.16
C THR A 69 14.52 -20.21 4.30
N PRO A 70 14.62 -20.69 5.56
CA PRO A 70 14.97 -19.82 6.69
C PRO A 70 16.31 -19.08 6.51
N ALA A 71 17.24 -19.64 5.74
CA ALA A 71 18.53 -19.02 5.43
C ALA A 71 18.42 -17.74 4.58
N GLN A 72 17.27 -17.46 3.96
CA GLN A 72 17.03 -16.24 3.17
C GLN A 72 16.61 -15.04 4.04
N LEU A 73 16.22 -15.27 5.30
CA LEU A 73 15.77 -14.20 6.21
C LEU A 73 16.79 -13.05 6.37
N PRO A 74 18.11 -13.29 6.51
CA PRO A 74 19.09 -12.20 6.57
C PRO A 74 19.12 -11.35 5.30
N VAL A 75 18.92 -11.97 4.13
CA VAL A 75 18.88 -11.26 2.84
C VAL A 75 17.62 -10.39 2.75
N TYR A 76 16.46 -10.90 3.19
CA TYR A 76 15.23 -10.10 3.26
C TYR A 76 15.31 -8.95 4.28
N ALA A 77 15.99 -9.15 5.40
CA ALA A 77 16.25 -8.08 6.36
C ALA A 77 17.12 -6.97 5.76
N LEU A 78 18.19 -7.34 5.06
CA LEU A 78 19.03 -6.39 4.34
C LEU A 78 18.25 -5.65 3.25
N LEU A 79 17.40 -6.35 2.50
CA LEU A 79 16.52 -5.75 1.50
C LEU A 79 15.60 -4.71 2.14
N GLY A 80 15.01 -5.01 3.30
CA GLY A 80 14.17 -4.08 4.05
C GLY A 80 14.93 -2.83 4.48
N LEU A 81 16.16 -2.97 4.97
CA LEU A 81 17.02 -1.83 5.33
C LEU A 81 17.33 -0.95 4.11
N VAL A 82 17.71 -1.57 2.99
CA VAL A 82 18.02 -0.86 1.74
C VAL A 82 16.78 -0.14 1.23
N ALA A 83 15.62 -0.82 1.15
CA ALA A 83 14.37 -0.23 0.72
C ALA A 83 13.95 0.96 1.61
N GLY A 84 14.09 0.82 2.93
CA GLY A 84 13.82 1.91 3.88
C GLY A 84 14.73 3.12 3.67
N LEU A 85 16.04 2.89 3.46
CA LEU A 85 17.00 3.96 3.17
C LEU A 85 16.64 4.72 1.88
N PHE A 86 16.27 4.00 0.82
CA PHE A 86 15.81 4.61 -0.44
C PHE A 86 14.52 5.42 -0.25
N GLY A 87 13.58 4.93 0.58
CA GLY A 87 12.37 5.67 0.94
C GLY A 87 12.69 7.02 1.58
N ILE A 88 13.59 7.04 2.57
CA ILE A 88 14.04 8.28 3.23
C ILE A 88 14.71 9.21 2.21
N LEU A 89 15.63 8.69 1.40
CA LEU A 89 16.36 9.47 0.41
C LEU A 89 15.42 10.11 -0.62
N TYR A 90 14.41 9.37 -1.07
CA TYR A 90 13.38 9.87 -1.98
C TYR A 90 12.59 11.03 -1.34
N VAL A 91 12.08 10.84 -0.12
CA VAL A 91 11.29 11.85 0.60
C VAL A 91 12.10 13.14 0.78
N VAL A 92 13.34 13.03 1.27
CA VAL A 92 14.23 14.19 1.48
C VAL A 92 14.50 14.90 0.16
N SER A 93 14.86 14.16 -0.89
CA SER A 93 15.18 14.74 -2.20
C SER A 93 13.97 15.46 -2.81
N PHE A 94 12.78 14.87 -2.68
CA PHE A 94 11.53 15.46 -3.15
C PHE A 94 11.24 16.80 -2.44
N TYR A 95 11.32 16.84 -1.11
CA TYR A 95 11.06 18.06 -0.36
C TYR A 95 12.13 19.14 -0.61
N ARG A 96 13.40 18.77 -0.77
CA ARG A 96 14.47 19.71 -1.14
C ARG A 96 14.26 20.32 -2.52
N THR A 97 13.89 19.49 -3.49
CA THR A 97 13.62 19.95 -4.86
C THR A 97 12.41 20.88 -4.88
N ARG A 98 11.33 20.52 -4.18
CA ARG A 98 10.15 21.38 -4.04
C ARG A 98 10.46 22.72 -3.37
N ALA A 99 11.34 22.75 -2.38
CA ALA A 99 11.77 23.98 -1.72
C ALA A 99 12.61 24.86 -2.65
N PHE A 100 13.51 24.26 -3.44
CA PHE A 100 14.32 24.98 -4.44
C PHE A 100 13.46 25.68 -5.50
N PHE A 101 12.41 25.01 -6.01
CA PHE A 101 11.51 25.59 -7.01
C PHE A 101 10.41 26.50 -6.45
N ARG A 102 10.27 26.61 -5.12
CA ARG A 102 9.35 27.54 -4.46
C ARG A 102 10.03 28.81 -3.95
N SER A 103 11.34 28.95 -4.18
CA SER A 103 12.07 30.20 -4.07
C SER A 103 12.00 30.99 -5.37
#